data_AF-A0A928DRU6-F1
#
_entry.id   AF-A0A928DRU6-F1
#
_cell.length_a   1.000
_cell.length_b   1.000
_cell.length_c   1.000
_cell.angle_alpha   90.00
_cell.angle_beta   90.00
_cell.angle_gamma   90.00
#
_symmetry.space_group_name_H-M   'P 1'
#
loop_
_entity.id
_entity.type
_entity.pdbx_description
1 polymer ?
#
loop_
_entity_poly.entity_id
_entity_poly.type
_entity_poly.pdbx_seq_one_letter_code
_entity_poly.pdbx_strand_id
1 'polypeptide(L)'
;MSGEVGSQGSGVVNFGIQTDAADAESIQGFWIRGEFVPASEIQHRKANADFAVPRGLPLFYPVRKNLQRAEKLLRNMSVVAEVQSAIAIIRKHSGGSRLGIESFAASAADASFHVPGGWGTSDGPRSLFYRHYSPGTILDTSAGVEYQFPVAAVDAGRYIQVLQAELRAIASRLVMPEFMLTADASNASYSSTMIAEGPAVRMFERLQKELISEDIQLFRRVLLHGVQAGRLPMQVLTDVRISVIPPRLSVRDRLEEVQAGKILVELGAMSVEELRARLGT
;
A
#
# COMPACT_ATOMS: atom_id res chain seq x y z
N MET A 1 -49.24 -6.13 22.57
CA MET A 1 -48.61 -5.05 21.80
C MET A 1 -47.34 -5.63 21.20
N SER A 2 -47.39 -6.56 20.25
CA SER A 2 -47.95 -6.44 18.89
C SER A 2 -47.26 -5.30 18.14
N GLY A 3 -46.04 -5.58 17.68
CA GLY A 3 -45.37 -4.87 16.59
C GLY A 3 -44.99 -5.91 15.56
N GLU A 4 -45.69 -5.92 14.43
CA GLU A 4 -45.39 -6.78 13.29
C GLU A 4 -43.97 -6.51 12.80
N VAL A 5 -43.11 -7.53 12.86
CA VAL A 5 -41.88 -7.55 12.08
C VAL A 5 -42.30 -7.80 10.64
N GLY A 6 -42.53 -6.71 9.91
CA GLY A 6 -42.84 -6.75 8.48
C GLY A 6 -41.80 -7.62 7.76
N SER A 7 -42.31 -8.66 7.08
CA SER A 7 -41.64 -9.53 6.13
C SER A 7 -40.30 -8.98 5.60
N GLN A 8 -39.20 -9.29 6.29
CA GLN A 8 -37.86 -8.97 5.81
C GLN A 8 -37.53 -9.94 4.68
N GLY A 9 -37.25 -9.38 3.49
CA GLY A 9 -37.10 -10.10 2.24
C GLY A 9 -36.09 -11.25 2.31
N SER A 10 -36.41 -12.33 1.59
CA SER A 10 -35.60 -13.55 1.43
C SER A 10 -34.30 -13.28 0.67
N GLY A 11 -33.33 -12.63 1.30
CA GLY A 11 -32.01 -12.32 0.73
C GLY A 11 -30.89 -13.12 1.39
N VAL A 12 -29.78 -13.31 0.67
CA VAL A 12 -28.55 -13.91 1.22
C VAL A 12 -27.71 -12.81 1.85
N VAL A 13 -27.29 -12.99 3.11
CA VAL A 13 -26.47 -12.01 3.83
C VAL A 13 -25.03 -12.49 3.91
N ASN A 14 -24.10 -11.74 3.32
CA ASN A 14 -22.67 -12.01 3.37
C ASN A 14 -21.90 -10.72 3.70
N PHE A 15 -20.96 -10.78 4.66
CA PHE A 15 -20.11 -9.65 5.06
C PHE A 15 -20.89 -8.35 5.37
N GLY A 16 -22.09 -8.48 5.94
CA GLY A 16 -22.99 -7.38 6.27
C GLY A 16 -23.68 -6.74 5.06
N ILE A 17 -23.72 -7.41 3.90
CA ILE A 17 -24.46 -6.98 2.71
C ILE A 17 -25.53 -8.02 2.43
N GLN A 18 -26.76 -7.55 2.22
CA GLN A 18 -27.88 -8.38 1.81
C GLN A 18 -28.08 -8.23 0.30
N THR A 19 -27.97 -9.34 -0.42
CA THR A 19 -28.25 -9.43 -1.85
C THR A 19 -29.54 -10.20 -2.09
N ASP A 20 -30.08 -10.08 -3.30
CA ASP A 20 -31.17 -10.96 -3.74
C ASP A 20 -30.73 -12.43 -3.67
N ALA A 21 -31.66 -13.33 -3.34
CA ALA A 21 -31.36 -14.76 -3.25
C ALA A 21 -31.17 -15.41 -4.63
N ALA A 22 -31.79 -14.84 -5.68
CA ALA A 22 -31.65 -15.31 -7.06
C ALA A 22 -30.57 -14.55 -7.84
N ASP A 23 -30.14 -13.37 -7.37
CA ASP A 23 -29.13 -12.53 -8.02
C ASP A 23 -28.15 -11.91 -7.01
N ALA A 24 -26.91 -12.40 -7.02
CA ALA A 24 -25.85 -11.93 -6.14
C ALA A 24 -25.34 -10.51 -6.48
N GLU A 25 -25.64 -9.98 -7.67
CA GLU A 25 -25.24 -8.62 -8.07
C GLU A 25 -26.21 -7.56 -7.55
N SER A 26 -27.48 -7.93 -7.34
CA SER A 26 -28.53 -7.05 -6.85
C SER A 26 -28.47 -6.88 -5.33
N ILE A 27 -27.88 -5.76 -4.89
CA ILE A 27 -27.80 -5.40 -3.46
C ILE A 27 -29.12 -4.79 -2.99
N GLN A 28 -29.76 -5.41 -1.99
CA GLN A 28 -30.98 -4.92 -1.35
C GLN A 28 -30.67 -3.92 -0.23
N GLY A 29 -29.59 -4.14 0.53
CA GLY A 29 -29.18 -3.25 1.60
C GLY A 29 -27.97 -3.73 2.39
N PHE A 30 -27.68 -3.02 3.47
CA PHE A 30 -26.50 -3.19 4.29
C PHE A 30 -26.89 -3.31 5.76
N TRP A 31 -26.21 -4.18 6.48
CA TRP A 31 -26.39 -4.35 7.91
C TRP A 31 -25.27 -3.59 8.65
N ILE A 32 -25.63 -2.49 9.31
CA ILE A 32 -24.71 -1.64 10.07
C ILE A 32 -25.06 -1.78 11.54
N ARG A 33 -24.16 -2.40 12.32
CA ARG A 33 -24.37 -2.64 13.77
C ARG A 33 -25.70 -3.35 14.10
N GLY A 34 -26.19 -4.19 13.20
CA GLY A 34 -27.45 -4.94 13.36
C GLY A 34 -28.69 -4.21 12.85
N GLU A 35 -28.56 -2.99 12.35
CA GLU A 35 -29.65 -2.26 11.69
C GLU A 35 -29.56 -2.41 10.17
N PHE A 36 -30.70 -2.67 9.54
CA PHE A 36 -30.80 -2.75 8.09
C PHE A 36 -30.93 -1.34 7.49
N VAL A 37 -30.02 -1.00 6.59
CA VAL A 37 -30.01 0.24 5.82
C VAL A 37 -30.25 -0.09 4.34
N PRO A 38 -31.29 0.46 3.71
CA PRO A 38 -31.58 0.22 2.29
C PRO A 38 -30.41 0.61 1.37
N ALA A 39 -30.24 -0.13 0.27
CA ALA A 39 -29.16 0.16 -0.69
C ALA A 39 -29.27 1.57 -1.31
N SER A 40 -30.46 2.16 -1.36
CA SER A 40 -30.67 3.53 -1.84
C SER A 40 -29.99 4.59 -0.98
N GLU A 41 -29.79 4.32 0.32
CA GLU A 41 -29.19 5.26 1.28
C GLU A 41 -27.65 5.20 1.28
N ILE A 42 -27.06 4.17 0.65
CA ILE A 42 -25.62 3.96 0.66
C ILE A 42 -25.08 4.04 -0.76
N GLN A 43 -23.94 4.70 -0.93
CA GLN A 43 -23.15 4.59 -2.15
C GLN A 43 -22.07 3.54 -1.92
N HIS A 44 -22.22 2.37 -2.57
CA HIS A 44 -21.28 1.28 -2.44
C HIS A 44 -20.32 1.23 -3.62
N ARG A 45 -19.07 1.65 -3.36
CA ARG A 45 -17.99 1.64 -4.33
C ARG A 45 -17.13 0.39 -4.13
N LYS A 46 -17.00 -0.44 -5.16
CA LYS A 46 -16.15 -1.64 -5.14
C LYS A 46 -14.97 -1.46 -6.09
N ALA A 47 -13.82 -1.96 -5.68
CA ALA A 47 -12.61 -1.99 -6.50
C ALA A 47 -12.01 -3.40 -6.53
N ASN A 48 -11.34 -3.74 -7.63
CA ASN A 48 -10.57 -4.98 -7.82
C ASN A 48 -11.33 -6.29 -7.54
N ALA A 49 -12.66 -6.30 -7.68
CA ALA A 49 -13.49 -7.48 -7.49
C ALA A 49 -14.62 -7.50 -8.52
N ASP A 50 -15.14 -8.69 -8.78
CA ASP A 50 -16.28 -8.88 -9.68
C ASP A 50 -17.60 -8.35 -9.06
N PHE A 51 -18.62 -8.17 -9.88
CA PHE A 51 -19.95 -7.71 -9.47
C PHE A 51 -20.60 -8.68 -8.48
N ALA A 52 -20.41 -9.99 -8.68
CA ALA A 52 -20.91 -11.04 -7.77
C ALA A 52 -20.18 -11.10 -6.41
N VAL A 53 -19.00 -10.48 -6.29
CA VAL A 53 -18.28 -10.46 -5.00
C VAL A 53 -18.86 -9.35 -4.12
N PRO A 54 -19.33 -9.64 -2.89
CA PRO A 54 -19.97 -8.63 -2.05
C PRO A 54 -19.08 -7.43 -1.72
N ARG A 55 -17.76 -7.59 -1.64
CA ARG A 55 -16.81 -6.53 -1.28
C ARG A 55 -15.68 -6.43 -2.29
N GLY A 56 -15.17 -5.20 -2.46
CA GLY A 56 -13.94 -4.97 -3.20
C GLY A 56 -12.71 -5.62 -2.55
N LEU A 57 -11.68 -5.88 -3.35
CA LEU A 57 -10.38 -6.32 -2.86
C LEU A 57 -9.44 -5.12 -2.71
N PRO A 58 -8.72 -4.99 -1.57
CA PRO A 58 -7.73 -3.94 -1.41
C PRO A 58 -6.67 -3.99 -2.51
N LEU A 59 -6.26 -2.82 -3.01
CA LEU A 59 -5.32 -2.69 -4.14
C LEU A 59 -4.05 -3.51 -3.97
N PHE A 60 -3.46 -3.49 -2.76
CA PHE A 60 -2.22 -4.20 -2.45
C PHE A 60 -2.42 -5.67 -2.05
N TYR A 61 -3.65 -6.17 -1.99
CA TYR A 61 -3.92 -7.54 -1.55
C TYR A 61 -3.16 -8.60 -2.38
N PRO A 62 -3.14 -8.53 -3.72
CA PRO A 62 -2.43 -9.53 -4.54
C PRO A 62 -0.90 -9.51 -4.36
N VAL A 63 -0.33 -8.35 -4.00
CA VAL A 63 1.13 -8.14 -3.89
C VAL A 63 1.62 -8.08 -2.45
N ARG A 64 0.75 -8.31 -1.48
CA ARG A 64 1.06 -8.30 -0.04
C ARG A 64 2.30 -9.14 0.30
N LYS A 65 2.41 -10.35 -0.27
CA LYS A 65 3.53 -11.25 0.02
C LYS A 65 4.85 -10.69 -0.51
N ASN A 66 4.84 -10.10 -1.71
CA ASN A 66 6.01 -9.44 -2.29
C ASN A 66 6.45 -8.26 -1.44
N LEU A 67 5.51 -7.41 -1.01
CA LEU A 67 5.79 -6.27 -0.12
C LEU A 67 6.43 -6.71 1.20
N GLN A 68 5.89 -7.76 1.82
CA GLN A 68 6.44 -8.32 3.06
C GLN A 68 7.85 -8.91 2.86
N ARG A 69 8.14 -9.52 1.70
CA ARG A 69 9.49 -10.03 1.40
C ARG A 69 10.47 -8.89 1.13
N ALA A 70 10.06 -7.87 0.38
CA ALA A 70 10.86 -6.69 0.10
C ALA A 70 11.25 -5.96 1.40
N GLU A 71 10.28 -5.73 2.29
CA GLU A 71 10.51 -5.13 3.61
C GLU A 71 11.49 -5.95 4.46
N LYS A 72 11.27 -7.28 4.54
CA LYS A 72 12.15 -8.17 5.31
C LYS A 72 13.56 -8.20 4.77
N LEU A 73 13.71 -8.21 3.44
CA LEU A 73 15.01 -8.21 2.78
C LEU A 73 15.75 -6.90 3.04
N LEU A 74 15.08 -5.75 2.88
CA LEU A 74 15.62 -4.43 3.20
C LEU A 74 16.10 -4.37 4.66
N ARG A 75 15.25 -4.76 5.62
CA ARG A 75 15.61 -4.78 7.04
C ARG A 75 16.83 -5.65 7.31
N ASN A 76 16.87 -6.87 6.76
CA ASN A 76 17.97 -7.79 6.99
C ASN A 76 19.28 -7.27 6.38
N MET A 77 19.22 -6.65 5.20
CA MET A 77 20.40 -6.03 4.56
C MET A 77 20.93 -4.86 5.39
N SER A 78 20.06 -3.98 5.91
CA SER A 78 20.46 -2.87 6.77
C SER A 78 21.14 -3.38 8.05
N VAL A 79 20.60 -4.41 8.69
CA VAL A 79 21.21 -5.02 9.89
C VAL A 79 22.57 -5.63 9.56
N VAL A 80 22.71 -6.32 8.42
CA VAL A 80 24.00 -6.86 7.98
C VAL A 80 25.02 -5.75 7.76
N ALA A 81 24.64 -4.67 7.08
CA ALA A 81 25.51 -3.52 6.83
C ALA A 81 25.90 -2.81 8.14
N GLU A 82 24.98 -2.69 9.09
CA GLU A 82 25.24 -2.16 10.43
C GLU A 82 26.31 -3.00 11.14
N VAL A 83 26.13 -4.33 11.23
CA VAL A 83 27.11 -5.23 11.88
C VAL A 83 28.47 -5.16 11.19
N GLN A 84 28.50 -5.14 9.85
CA GLN A 84 29.75 -5.02 9.09
C GLN A 84 30.46 -3.68 9.35
N SER A 85 29.71 -2.58 9.39
CA SER A 85 30.28 -1.26 9.66
C SER A 85 30.68 -1.08 11.12
N ALA A 86 30.07 -1.83 12.04
CA ALA A 86 30.32 -1.71 13.46
C ALA A 86 31.61 -2.41 13.93
N ILE A 87 32.06 -3.47 13.24
CA ILE A 87 33.22 -4.26 13.65
C ILE A 87 34.49 -3.70 13.02
N ALA A 88 35.42 -3.20 13.86
CA ALA A 88 36.66 -2.59 13.39
C ALA A 88 37.76 -3.62 13.11
N ILE A 89 38.00 -4.57 14.04
CA ILE A 89 39.08 -5.57 13.96
C ILE A 89 38.64 -6.86 14.65
N ILE A 90 39.06 -8.01 14.11
CA ILE A 90 38.98 -9.32 14.79
C ILE A 90 40.36 -9.66 15.34
N ARG A 91 40.48 -9.86 16.67
CA ARG A 91 41.73 -10.19 17.34
C ARG A 91 41.71 -11.62 17.83
N LYS A 92 42.65 -12.45 17.35
CA LYS A 92 42.79 -13.86 17.76
C LYS A 92 43.83 -14.00 18.87
N HIS A 93 43.42 -14.52 20.02
CA HIS A 93 44.28 -14.82 21.16
C HIS A 93 44.75 -16.26 21.11
N SER A 94 46.04 -16.48 20.88
CA SER A 94 46.64 -17.81 20.81
C SER A 94 46.86 -18.44 22.22
N GLY A 95 45.79 -18.82 22.91
CA GLY A 95 45.81 -19.75 24.07
C GLY A 95 44.66 -19.54 25.05
N GLY A 96 43.72 -20.49 25.17
CA GLY A 96 42.65 -20.44 26.17
C GLY A 96 42.00 -21.80 26.45
N SER A 97 41.71 -22.09 27.72
CA SER A 97 41.07 -23.35 28.17
C SER A 97 39.53 -23.26 28.09
N ARG A 98 38.85 -24.43 28.08
CA ARG A 98 37.39 -24.56 27.93
C ARG A 98 36.56 -23.76 28.95
N LEU A 99 37.06 -23.62 30.18
CA LEU A 99 36.45 -22.79 31.23
C LEU A 99 36.48 -21.28 30.89
N GLY A 100 37.51 -20.83 30.18
CA GLY A 100 37.62 -19.45 29.73
C GLY A 100 36.56 -19.06 28.71
N ILE A 101 36.02 -20.03 27.95
CA ILE A 101 35.04 -19.78 26.88
C ILE A 101 33.65 -19.47 27.47
N GLU A 102 33.20 -20.21 28.48
CA GLU A 102 31.93 -19.96 29.16
C GLU A 102 31.96 -18.65 29.97
N SER A 103 33.06 -18.37 30.68
CA SER A 103 33.23 -17.10 31.38
C SER A 103 33.32 -15.92 30.41
N PHE A 104 33.93 -16.11 29.23
CA PHE A 104 34.06 -15.08 28.21
C PHE A 104 32.70 -14.75 27.57
N ALA A 105 31.93 -15.75 27.19
CA ALA A 105 30.57 -15.58 26.66
C ALA A 105 29.64 -14.87 27.67
N ALA A 106 29.77 -15.19 28.96
CA ALA A 106 29.05 -14.52 30.03
C ALA A 106 29.53 -13.06 30.24
N SER A 107 30.83 -12.77 30.10
CA SER A 107 31.38 -11.41 30.27
C SER A 107 31.13 -10.47 29.09
N ALA A 108 30.90 -11.03 27.89
CA ALA A 108 30.77 -10.27 26.65
C ALA A 108 29.32 -10.05 26.20
N ALA A 109 28.33 -10.54 26.97
CA ALA A 109 26.92 -10.38 26.68
C ALA A 109 26.36 -9.11 27.35
N ASP A 110 25.69 -8.25 26.58
CA ASP A 110 25.06 -7.04 27.11
C ASP A 110 23.77 -7.36 27.89
N ALA A 111 23.12 -8.48 27.55
CA ALA A 111 21.96 -8.99 28.25
C ALA A 111 21.87 -10.52 28.16
N SER A 112 21.40 -11.15 29.24
CA SER A 112 21.03 -12.56 29.26
C SER A 112 19.54 -12.70 29.54
N PHE A 113 18.86 -13.54 28.76
CA PHE A 113 17.45 -13.84 28.94
C PHE A 113 17.28 -15.33 29.27
N HIS A 114 16.57 -15.61 30.37
CA HIS A 114 16.08 -16.95 30.66
C HIS A 114 14.76 -17.16 29.94
N VAL A 115 14.73 -18.10 28.99
CA VAL A 115 13.47 -18.53 28.38
C VAL A 115 13.00 -19.78 29.12
N PRO A 116 11.88 -19.73 29.87
CA PRO A 116 11.27 -20.92 30.44
C PRO A 116 10.91 -21.88 29.30
N GLY A 117 11.26 -23.16 29.44
CA GLY A 117 10.87 -24.19 28.48
C GLY A 117 9.36 -24.17 28.28
N GLY A 118 8.91 -24.09 27.02
CA GLY A 118 7.50 -24.12 26.68
C GLY A 118 6.86 -25.43 27.12
N TRP A 119 5.61 -25.37 27.57
CA TRP A 119 4.84 -26.54 28.01
C TRP A 119 4.74 -27.55 26.84
N GLY A 120 5.46 -28.67 26.95
CA GLY A 120 5.37 -29.80 26.00
C GLY A 120 6.54 -29.99 25.02
N THR A 121 7.60 -29.18 25.08
CA THR A 121 8.86 -29.47 24.35
C THR A 121 9.88 -30.10 25.29
N SER A 122 10.58 -31.15 24.86
CA SER A 122 11.63 -31.86 25.63
C SER A 122 12.91 -31.03 25.87
N ASP A 123 12.93 -29.77 25.45
CA ASP A 123 14.04 -28.86 25.69
C ASP A 123 13.84 -28.13 27.03
N GLY A 124 14.79 -28.34 27.95
CA GLY A 124 14.85 -27.65 29.23
C GLY A 124 15.03 -26.12 29.09
N PRO A 125 15.06 -25.38 30.22
CA PRO A 125 15.27 -23.94 30.20
C PRO A 125 16.58 -23.61 29.49
N ARG A 126 16.52 -22.69 28.52
CA ARG A 126 17.68 -22.25 27.73
C ARG A 126 17.99 -20.79 28.00
N SER A 127 19.25 -20.51 28.28
CA SER A 127 19.78 -19.14 28.36
C SER A 127 20.08 -18.66 26.94
N LEU A 128 19.45 -17.56 26.53
CA LEU A 128 19.79 -16.85 25.30
C LEU A 128 20.70 -15.67 25.65
N PHE A 129 21.89 -15.63 25.05
CA PHE A 129 22.84 -14.53 25.20
C PHE A 129 22.69 -13.58 24.01
N TYR A 130 22.38 -12.32 24.28
CA TYR A 130 22.28 -11.27 23.28
C TYR A 130 23.49 -10.34 23.36
N ARG A 131 24.05 -9.97 22.20
CA ARG A 131 25.16 -9.03 22.10
C ARG A 131 24.85 -7.99 21.04
N HIS A 132 24.96 -6.73 21.41
CA HIS A 132 24.87 -5.58 20.52
C HIS A 132 26.29 -5.21 20.04
N TYR A 133 26.43 -4.85 18.76
CA TYR A 133 27.71 -4.44 18.17
C TYR A 133 27.67 -2.95 17.90
N SER A 134 28.25 -2.14 18.79
CA SER A 134 28.38 -0.69 18.58
C SER A 134 29.52 -0.37 17.61
N PRO A 135 29.49 0.79 16.92
CA PRO A 135 30.59 1.20 16.04
C PRO A 135 31.96 1.17 16.70
N GLY A 136 32.95 0.55 16.05
CA GLY A 136 34.30 0.39 16.58
C GLY A 136 34.52 -0.87 17.42
N THR A 137 33.58 -1.81 17.44
CA THR A 137 33.71 -3.05 18.22
C THR A 137 34.91 -3.87 17.76
N ILE A 138 35.75 -4.27 18.72
CA ILE A 138 36.84 -5.24 18.52
C ILE A 138 36.31 -6.62 18.94
N LEU A 139 36.35 -7.59 18.03
CA LEU A 139 35.88 -8.95 18.30
C LEU A 139 37.08 -9.83 18.69
N ASP A 140 37.20 -10.14 19.96
CA ASP A 140 38.25 -11.03 20.47
C ASP A 140 37.81 -12.51 20.36
N THR A 141 38.71 -13.38 19.88
CA THR A 141 38.48 -14.84 19.75
C THR A 141 39.61 -15.66 20.38
N SER A 142 39.32 -16.84 20.91
CA SER A 142 40.31 -17.75 21.51
C SER A 142 40.98 -18.69 20.49
N ALA A 143 42.13 -19.25 20.85
CA ALA A 143 42.83 -20.25 20.05
C ALA A 143 41.95 -21.49 19.85
N GLY A 144 41.68 -21.83 18.59
CA GLY A 144 40.84 -22.97 18.20
C GLY A 144 39.41 -22.60 17.81
N VAL A 145 38.96 -21.35 18.04
CA VAL A 145 37.66 -20.86 17.53
C VAL A 145 37.92 -19.94 16.35
N GLU A 146 37.57 -20.41 15.16
CA GLU A 146 37.53 -19.58 13.95
C GLU A 146 36.16 -18.94 13.83
N TYR A 147 36.07 -17.63 14.08
CA TYR A 147 34.91 -16.87 13.63
C TYR A 147 35.03 -16.67 12.12
N GLN A 148 34.40 -17.59 11.38
CA GLN A 148 34.06 -17.28 10.01
C GLN A 148 32.88 -16.31 10.06
N PHE A 149 33.05 -15.12 9.51
CA PHE A 149 31.90 -14.32 9.08
C PHE A 149 31.48 -14.87 7.72
N PRO A 150 30.48 -15.77 7.62
CA PRO A 150 29.97 -16.21 6.32
C PRO A 150 29.48 -15.01 5.48
N VAL A 151 29.23 -13.87 6.13
CA VAL A 151 28.71 -12.64 5.54
C VAL A 151 29.78 -11.74 4.89
N ALA A 152 31.08 -11.95 5.15
CA ALA A 152 32.14 -11.19 4.46
C ALA A 152 32.21 -11.53 2.96
N ALA A 153 31.68 -12.70 2.55
CA ALA A 153 31.54 -13.12 1.16
C ALA A 153 30.17 -12.78 0.54
N VAL A 154 29.28 -12.13 1.31
CA VAL A 154 27.94 -11.81 0.85
C VAL A 154 27.97 -10.45 0.17
N ASP A 155 28.01 -10.48 -1.15
CA ASP A 155 27.88 -9.30 -2.01
C ASP A 155 26.47 -8.70 -1.84
N ALA A 156 26.38 -7.58 -1.12
CA ALA A 156 25.14 -6.84 -0.91
C ALA A 156 24.44 -6.49 -2.24
N GLY A 157 25.20 -6.34 -3.34
CA GLY A 157 24.67 -6.10 -4.68
C GLY A 157 23.74 -7.21 -5.18
N ARG A 158 23.97 -8.47 -4.78
CA ARG A 158 23.09 -9.59 -5.16
C ARG A 158 21.70 -9.49 -4.54
N TYR A 159 21.60 -8.97 -3.32
CA TYR A 159 20.30 -8.80 -2.68
C TYR A 159 19.53 -7.61 -3.23
N ILE A 160 20.21 -6.57 -3.72
CA ILE A 160 19.58 -5.45 -4.43
C ILE A 160 18.85 -5.97 -5.69
N GLN A 161 19.45 -6.91 -6.44
CA GLN A 161 18.80 -7.50 -7.61
C GLN A 161 17.53 -8.28 -7.25
N VAL A 162 17.56 -9.02 -6.14
CA VAL A 162 16.38 -9.75 -5.63
C VAL A 162 15.29 -8.77 -5.19
N LEU A 163 15.66 -7.68 -4.50
CA LEU A 163 14.74 -6.63 -4.10
C LEU A 163 14.10 -5.96 -5.32
N GLN A 164 14.89 -5.59 -6.32
CA GLN A 164 14.40 -5.01 -7.58
C GLN A 164 13.45 -5.97 -8.31
N ALA A 165 13.74 -7.28 -8.33
CA ALA A 165 12.83 -8.26 -8.92
C ALA A 165 11.47 -8.31 -8.20
N GLU A 166 11.45 -8.24 -6.86
CA GLU A 166 10.21 -8.17 -6.08
C GLU A 166 9.45 -6.85 -6.36
N LEU A 167 10.16 -5.71 -6.40
CA LEU A 167 9.56 -4.40 -6.68
C LEU A 167 9.02 -4.32 -8.11
N ARG A 168 9.68 -4.91 -9.10
CA ARG A 168 9.17 -5.02 -10.48
C ARG A 168 7.90 -5.84 -10.57
N ALA A 169 7.81 -6.95 -9.82
CA ALA A 169 6.58 -7.74 -9.77
C ALA A 169 5.41 -6.93 -9.17
N ILE A 170 5.68 -6.12 -8.15
CA ILE A 170 4.70 -5.19 -7.56
C ILE A 170 4.30 -4.11 -8.58
N ALA A 171 5.28 -3.46 -9.21
CA ALA A 171 5.09 -2.40 -10.19
C ALA A 171 4.19 -2.87 -11.35
N SER A 172 4.50 -4.05 -11.89
CA SER A 172 3.73 -4.68 -12.97
C SER A 172 2.27 -4.90 -12.58
N ARG A 173 1.98 -5.34 -11.35
CA ARG A 173 0.60 -5.55 -10.90
C ARG A 173 -0.17 -4.24 -10.73
N LEU A 174 0.52 -3.16 -10.38
CA LEU A 174 -0.07 -1.84 -10.16
C LEU A 174 -0.11 -0.98 -11.42
N VAL A 175 0.37 -1.50 -12.56
CA VAL A 175 0.49 -0.75 -13.82
C VAL A 175 1.35 0.51 -13.63
N MET A 176 2.39 0.40 -12.81
CA MET A 176 3.35 1.46 -12.57
C MET A 176 4.74 1.05 -13.06
N PRO A 177 5.54 2.00 -13.58
CA PRO A 177 6.96 1.80 -13.78
C PRO A 177 7.70 1.48 -12.47
N GLU A 178 8.78 0.70 -12.55
CA GLU A 178 9.61 0.33 -11.40
C GLU A 178 10.13 1.54 -10.62
N PHE A 179 10.58 2.59 -11.32
CA PHE A 179 11.15 3.79 -10.70
C PHE A 179 10.18 4.51 -9.76
N MET A 180 8.86 4.37 -9.96
CA MET A 180 7.85 4.92 -9.06
C MET A 180 7.79 4.20 -7.70
N LEU A 181 8.34 2.98 -7.61
CA LEU A 181 8.44 2.21 -6.37
C LEU A 181 9.85 2.21 -5.78
N THR A 182 10.89 2.26 -6.63
CA THR A 182 12.29 2.28 -6.17
C THR A 182 12.79 3.68 -5.84
N ALA A 183 12.09 4.73 -6.29
CA ALA A 183 12.55 6.12 -6.29
C ALA A 183 13.91 6.33 -7.01
N ASP A 184 14.29 5.38 -7.87
CA ASP A 184 15.53 5.43 -8.64
C ASP A 184 15.25 5.74 -10.10
N ALA A 185 15.55 6.99 -10.49
CA ALA A 185 15.45 7.48 -11.86
C ALA A 185 16.79 7.52 -12.59
N SER A 186 17.87 6.96 -12.02
CA SER A 186 19.23 7.10 -12.57
C SER A 186 19.42 6.44 -13.94
N ASN A 187 18.54 5.52 -14.31
CA ASN A 187 18.65 4.70 -15.53
C ASN A 187 17.81 5.20 -16.71
N ALA A 188 17.11 6.34 -16.59
CA ALA A 188 16.20 6.84 -17.61
C ALA A 188 16.53 8.28 -18.04
N SER A 189 16.60 8.52 -19.36
CA SER A 189 16.56 9.88 -19.90
C SER A 189 15.17 10.49 -19.69
N TYR A 190 15.05 11.81 -19.60
CA TYR A 190 13.76 12.50 -19.41
C TYR A 190 12.67 12.02 -20.40
N SER A 191 13.05 11.78 -21.66
CA SER A 191 12.18 11.23 -22.72
C SER A 191 11.76 9.78 -22.43
N SER A 192 12.68 8.94 -21.93
CA SER A 192 12.41 7.55 -21.57
C SER A 192 11.47 7.43 -20.36
N THR A 193 11.61 8.31 -19.37
CA THR A 193 10.71 8.37 -18.20
C THR A 193 9.29 8.73 -18.64
N MET A 194 9.15 9.76 -19.47
CA MET A 194 7.83 10.19 -19.98
C MET A 194 7.11 9.10 -20.78
N ILE A 195 7.84 8.34 -21.61
CA ILE A 195 7.28 7.20 -22.34
C ILE A 195 6.89 6.07 -21.38
N ALA A 196 7.74 5.79 -20.38
CA ALA A 196 7.50 4.74 -19.40
C ALA A 196 6.26 5.02 -18.52
N GLU A 197 5.94 6.28 -18.24
CA GLU A 197 4.76 6.67 -17.44
C GLU A 197 3.43 6.49 -18.16
N GLY A 198 3.43 6.42 -19.50
CA GLY A 198 2.22 6.40 -20.32
C GLY A 198 1.14 5.42 -19.84
N PRO A 199 1.46 4.13 -19.60
CA PRO A 199 0.51 3.16 -19.06
C PRO A 199 -0.09 3.55 -17.70
N ALA A 200 0.74 4.08 -16.79
CA ALA A 200 0.29 4.51 -15.46
C ALA A 200 -0.65 5.72 -15.56
N VAL A 201 -0.32 6.69 -16.42
CA VAL A 201 -1.18 7.85 -16.69
C VAL A 201 -2.54 7.40 -17.22
N ARG A 202 -2.60 6.48 -18.19
CA ARG A 202 -3.86 5.93 -18.70
C ARG A 202 -4.68 5.22 -17.62
N MET A 203 -4.01 4.48 -16.74
CA MET A 203 -4.67 3.81 -15.62
C MET A 203 -5.25 4.84 -14.65
N PHE A 204 -4.50 5.89 -14.29
CA PHE A 204 -4.99 6.96 -13.41
C PHE A 204 -6.13 7.76 -14.07
N GLU A 205 -6.07 8.03 -15.38
CA GLU A 205 -7.16 8.67 -16.13
C GLU A 205 -8.45 7.81 -16.06
N ARG A 206 -8.33 6.48 -16.15
CA ARG A 206 -9.47 5.57 -15.97
C ARG A 206 -10.05 5.67 -14.56
N LEU A 207 -9.20 5.66 -13.53
CA LEU A 207 -9.65 5.81 -12.14
C LEU A 207 -10.34 7.16 -11.91
N GLN A 208 -9.80 8.26 -12.45
CA GLN A 208 -10.45 9.57 -12.38
C GLN A 208 -11.84 9.54 -13.03
N LYS A 209 -12.02 8.89 -14.18
CA LYS A 209 -13.34 8.75 -14.83
C LYS A 209 -14.34 7.97 -13.97
N GLU A 210 -13.89 6.88 -13.34
CA GLU A 210 -14.72 6.09 -12.42
C GLU A 210 -15.17 6.94 -11.22
N LEU A 211 -14.22 7.62 -10.57
CA LEU A 211 -14.51 8.51 -9.44
C LEU A 211 -15.46 9.66 -9.82
N ILE A 212 -15.26 10.29 -10.98
CA ILE A 212 -16.15 11.35 -11.48
C ILE A 212 -17.59 10.84 -11.65
N SER A 213 -17.76 9.65 -12.24
CA SER A 213 -19.09 9.05 -12.44
C SER A 213 -19.78 8.83 -11.10
N GLU A 214 -19.06 8.30 -10.11
CA GLU A 214 -19.58 8.08 -8.78
C GLU A 214 -19.88 9.39 -8.03
N ASP A 215 -19.03 10.40 -8.16
CA ASP A 215 -19.23 11.71 -7.53
C ASP A 215 -20.45 12.43 -8.12
N ILE A 216 -20.65 12.36 -9.44
CA ILE A 216 -21.86 12.89 -10.08
C ILE A 216 -23.11 12.22 -9.51
N GLN A 217 -23.09 10.90 -9.30
CA GLN A 217 -24.22 10.19 -8.69
C GLN A 217 -24.49 10.67 -7.26
N LEU A 218 -23.42 10.90 -6.47
CA LEU A 218 -23.54 11.42 -5.11
C LEU A 218 -24.14 12.83 -5.11
N PHE A 219 -23.63 13.75 -5.92
CA PHE A 219 -24.15 15.11 -6.01
C PHE A 219 -25.60 15.15 -6.48
N ARG A 220 -26.02 14.26 -7.39
CA ARG A 220 -27.43 14.11 -7.76
C ARG A 220 -28.31 13.71 -6.57
N ARG A 221 -27.86 12.78 -5.72
CA ARG A 221 -28.58 12.42 -4.49
C ARG A 221 -28.66 13.60 -3.52
N VAL A 222 -27.58 14.39 -3.39
CA VAL A 222 -27.58 15.61 -2.56
C VAL A 222 -28.62 16.63 -3.04
N LEU A 223 -28.70 16.89 -4.36
CA LEU A 223 -29.70 17.80 -4.92
C LEU A 223 -31.12 17.28 -4.66
N LEU A 224 -31.36 15.98 -4.88
CA LEU A 224 -32.65 15.34 -4.63
C LEU A 224 -33.08 15.49 -3.16
N HIS A 225 -32.18 15.23 -2.21
CA HIS A 225 -32.45 15.45 -0.79
C HIS A 225 -32.68 16.93 -0.45
N GLY A 226 -31.94 17.85 -1.07
CA GLY A 226 -32.15 19.29 -0.90
C GLY A 226 -33.54 19.74 -1.33
N VAL A 227 -34.06 19.19 -2.42
CA VAL A 227 -35.43 19.43 -2.90
C VAL A 227 -36.47 18.79 -1.97
N GLN A 228 -36.27 17.53 -1.57
CA GLN A 228 -37.18 16.84 -0.64
C GLN A 228 -37.27 17.54 0.72
N ALA A 229 -36.17 18.13 1.17
CA ALA A 229 -36.13 18.93 2.40
C ALA A 229 -36.68 20.36 2.24
N GLY A 230 -37.15 20.74 1.04
CA GLY A 230 -37.68 22.08 0.76
C GLY A 230 -36.64 23.19 0.72
N ARG A 231 -35.33 22.86 0.66
CA ARG A 231 -34.24 23.84 0.63
C ARG A 231 -33.91 24.32 -0.79
N LEU A 232 -34.28 23.53 -1.80
CA LEU A 232 -34.04 23.82 -3.21
C LEU A 232 -35.35 23.66 -4.00
N PRO A 233 -35.58 24.49 -5.04
CA PRO A 233 -36.73 24.29 -5.93
C PRO A 233 -36.54 23.05 -6.81
N MET A 234 -37.64 22.39 -7.18
CA MET A 234 -37.63 21.15 -7.98
C MET A 234 -36.92 21.31 -9.34
N GLN A 235 -36.96 22.52 -9.91
CA GLN A 235 -36.31 22.91 -11.18
C GLN A 235 -34.80 22.66 -11.17
N VAL A 236 -34.14 22.68 -10.01
CA VAL A 236 -32.70 22.41 -9.89
C VAL A 236 -32.32 21.03 -10.44
N LEU A 237 -33.23 20.04 -10.39
CA LEU A 237 -32.95 18.69 -10.88
C LEU A 237 -32.86 18.61 -12.42
N THR A 238 -33.44 19.57 -13.13
CA THR A 238 -33.41 19.64 -14.60
C THR A 238 -32.48 20.74 -15.12
N ASP A 239 -32.43 21.86 -14.42
CA ASP A 239 -31.82 23.10 -14.92
C ASP A 239 -30.34 23.20 -14.54
N VAL A 240 -29.89 22.43 -13.53
CA VAL A 240 -28.50 22.43 -13.08
C VAL A 240 -27.76 21.22 -13.62
N ARG A 241 -26.67 21.49 -14.34
CA ARG A 241 -25.71 20.49 -14.78
C ARG A 241 -24.54 20.42 -13.80
N ILE A 242 -24.34 19.25 -13.19
CA ILE A 242 -23.15 18.97 -12.38
C ILE A 242 -21.97 18.70 -13.32
N SER A 243 -20.88 19.44 -13.13
CA SER A 243 -19.60 19.23 -13.81
C SER A 243 -18.53 18.95 -12.77
N VAL A 244 -17.72 17.91 -12.99
CA VAL A 244 -16.59 17.55 -12.12
C VAL A 244 -15.32 17.59 -12.96
N ILE A 245 -14.34 18.36 -12.51
CA ILE A 245 -13.08 18.59 -13.23
C ILE A 245 -11.96 17.95 -12.40
N PRO A 246 -11.36 16.83 -12.85
CA PRO A 246 -10.28 16.20 -12.11
C PRO A 246 -8.97 16.99 -12.24
N PRO A 247 -8.02 16.83 -11.29
CA PRO A 247 -6.68 17.37 -11.44
C PRO A 247 -5.97 16.70 -12.62
N ARG A 248 -5.04 17.42 -13.25
CA ARG A 248 -4.22 16.88 -14.33
C ARG A 248 -3.20 15.89 -13.79
N LEU A 249 -2.96 14.82 -14.56
CA LEU A 249 -2.02 13.76 -14.19
C LEU A 249 -0.64 13.94 -14.84
N SER A 250 -0.58 14.54 -16.04
CA SER A 250 0.68 14.85 -16.71
C SER A 250 1.04 16.32 -16.51
N VAL A 251 2.26 16.59 -16.07
CA VAL A 251 2.86 17.93 -16.11
C VAL A 251 3.61 18.03 -17.45
N ARG A 252 2.90 18.34 -18.54
CA ARG A 252 3.57 18.67 -19.81
C ARG A 252 4.02 20.12 -19.80
N ASP A 253 4.72 20.51 -20.87
CA ASP A 253 5.14 21.88 -21.09
C ASP A 253 3.93 22.82 -21.00
N ARG A 254 3.91 23.65 -19.94
CA ARG A 254 2.77 24.48 -19.55
C ARG A 254 2.34 25.43 -20.67
N LEU A 255 3.27 25.76 -21.57
CA LEU A 255 3.06 26.66 -22.70
C LEU A 255 2.21 26.03 -23.80
N GLU A 256 2.53 24.80 -24.25
CA GLU A 256 1.72 24.09 -25.25
C GLU A 256 0.29 23.84 -24.74
N GLU A 257 0.14 23.56 -23.45
CA GLU A 257 -1.16 23.31 -22.84
C GLU A 257 -2.02 24.56 -22.69
N VAL A 258 -1.43 25.71 -22.33
CA VAL A 258 -2.15 26.99 -22.28
C VAL A 258 -2.59 27.39 -23.68
N GLN A 259 -1.75 27.14 -24.70
CA GLN A 259 -2.10 27.37 -26.10
C GLN A 259 -3.26 26.48 -26.54
N ALA A 260 -3.23 25.17 -26.24
CA ALA A 260 -4.34 24.27 -26.53
C ALA A 260 -5.63 24.67 -25.80
N GLY A 261 -5.52 25.08 -24.53
CA GLY A 261 -6.66 25.59 -23.75
C GLY A 261 -7.26 26.86 -24.35
N LYS A 262 -6.41 27.79 -24.80
CA LYS A 262 -6.83 29.01 -25.49
C LYS A 262 -7.62 28.69 -26.76
N ILE A 263 -7.12 27.76 -27.58
CA ILE A 263 -7.80 27.30 -28.81
C ILE A 263 -9.19 26.73 -28.48
N LEU A 264 -9.31 25.91 -27.43
CA LEU A 264 -10.60 25.31 -27.05
C LEU A 264 -11.61 26.35 -26.55
N VAL A 265 -11.15 27.40 -25.87
CA VAL A 265 -12.00 28.53 -25.47
C VAL A 265 -12.41 29.36 -26.69
N GLU A 266 -11.49 29.64 -27.61
CA GLU A 266 -11.78 30.34 -28.87
C GLU A 266 -12.79 29.57 -29.73
N LEU A 267 -12.72 28.23 -29.75
CA LEU A 267 -13.66 27.36 -30.45
C LEU A 267 -15.00 27.16 -29.71
N GLY A 268 -15.18 27.74 -28.52
CA GLY A 268 -16.40 27.61 -27.71
C GLY A 268 -16.61 26.21 -27.11
N ALA A 269 -15.62 25.32 -27.19
CA ALA A 269 -15.68 23.97 -26.65
C ALA A 269 -15.37 23.92 -25.14
N MET A 270 -14.89 25.02 -24.56
CA MET A 270 -14.56 25.16 -23.14
C MET A 270 -14.80 26.59 -22.67
N SER A 271 -15.20 26.77 -21.42
CA SER A 271 -15.30 28.09 -20.78
C SER A 271 -13.98 28.54 -20.13
N VAL A 272 -13.86 29.85 -19.87
CA VAL A 272 -12.70 30.42 -19.15
C VAL A 272 -12.62 29.89 -17.72
N GLU A 273 -13.77 29.66 -17.07
CA GLU A 273 -13.84 29.10 -15.72
C GLU A 273 -13.34 27.66 -15.69
N GLU A 274 -13.73 26.85 -16.67
CA GLU A 274 -13.22 25.49 -16.84
C GLU A 274 -11.71 25.50 -17.05
N LEU A 275 -11.18 26.40 -17.89
CA LEU A 275 -9.73 26.53 -18.12
C LEU A 275 -8.98 26.89 -16.82
N ARG A 276 -9.51 27.82 -16.03
CA ARG A 276 -8.98 28.23 -14.71
C ARG A 276 -8.94 27.07 -13.72
N ALA A 277 -10.07 26.39 -13.55
CA ALA A 277 -10.15 25.19 -12.72
C ALA A 277 -9.13 24.13 -13.16
N ARG A 278 -8.93 23.98 -14.47
CA ARG A 278 -7.95 23.07 -15.05
C ARG A 278 -6.50 23.48 -14.81
N LEU A 279 -6.22 24.78 -14.64
CA LEU A 279 -4.88 25.32 -14.39
C LEU A 279 -4.57 25.48 -12.89
N GLY A 280 -5.56 25.26 -12.02
CA GLY A 280 -5.43 25.44 -10.57
C GLY A 280 -5.26 26.90 -10.14
N THR A 281 -5.83 27.83 -10.91
CA THR A 281 -5.76 29.30 -10.70
C THR A 281 -7.14 29.91 -10.74
#